data_AF-A0A2P2D5N0-F1
#
_entry.id   AF-A0A2P2D5N0-F1
#
_cell.length_a   1.000
_cell.length_b   1.000
_cell.length_c   1.000
_cell.angle_alpha   90.00
_cell.angle_beta   90.00
_cell.angle_gamma   90.00
#
_symmetry.space_group_name_H-M   'P 1'
#
loop_
_entity.id
_entity.type
_entity.pdbx_description
1 polymer ?
#
loop_
_entity_poly.entity_id
_entity_poly.type
_entity_poly.pdbx_seq_one_letter_code
_entity_poly.pdbx_strand_id
1 'polypeptide(L)'
;MGFDFSDDYKEILQNILSDRFSQVSKIYDLKARSKGERKFLEFGLEFKKDILPSEYPKILGFLLDDLKQEFPYTEIIIYPNQG
;
A
#
# COMPACT_ATOMS: atom_id res chain seq x y z
N MET A 1 -15.71 13.61 14.09
CA MET A 1 -15.86 12.18 13.74
C MET A 1 -14.73 11.85 12.80
N GLY A 2 -13.70 11.14 13.27
CA GLY A 2 -12.65 10.66 12.36
C GLY A 2 -13.28 9.55 11.52
N PHE A 3 -13.51 9.82 10.25
CA PHE A 3 -13.94 8.78 9.33
C PHE A 3 -12.78 7.80 9.19
N ASP A 4 -13.00 6.57 9.64
CA ASP A 4 -12.09 5.48 9.36
C ASP A 4 -12.37 5.04 7.93
N PHE A 5 -11.48 5.43 7.01
CA PHE A 5 -11.55 5.05 5.60
C PHE A 5 -10.67 3.83 5.31
N SER A 6 -10.13 3.19 6.34
CA SER A 6 -9.10 2.17 6.17
C SER A 6 -9.64 0.95 5.44
N ASP A 7 -10.92 0.61 5.63
CA ASP A 7 -11.59 -0.47 4.93
C ASP A 7 -11.74 -0.20 3.42
N ASP A 8 -12.12 1.02 2.99
CA ASP A 8 -12.17 1.39 1.57
C ASP A 8 -10.79 1.25 0.89
N TYR A 9 -9.73 1.74 1.55
CA TYR A 9 -8.37 1.61 1.03
C TYR A 9 -7.92 0.15 1.00
N LYS A 10 -8.31 -0.66 1.99
CA LYS A 10 -7.92 -2.06 2.11
C LYS A 10 -8.43 -2.88 0.93
N GLU A 11 -9.69 -2.72 0.56
CA GLU A 11 -10.27 -3.46 -0.56
C GLU A 11 -9.58 -3.12 -1.89
N ILE A 12 -9.37 -1.83 -2.16
CA ILE A 12 -8.67 -1.36 -3.37
C ILE A 12 -7.23 -1.86 -3.39
N LEU A 13 -6.51 -1.74 -2.26
CA LEU A 13 -5.14 -2.25 -2.13
C LEU A 13 -5.08 -3.76 -2.38
N GLN A 14 -6.01 -4.54 -1.81
CA GLN A 14 -6.07 -5.98 -2.03
C GLN A 14 -6.31 -6.33 -3.50
N ASN A 15 -7.21 -5.59 -4.17
CA ASN A 15 -7.47 -5.78 -5.60
C ASN A 15 -6.24 -5.47 -6.46
N ILE A 16 -5.59 -4.31 -6.26
CA ILE A 16 -4.37 -3.93 -6.99
C ILE A 16 -3.27 -4.96 -6.77
N LEU A 17 -3.06 -5.38 -5.52
CA LEU A 17 -2.02 -6.33 -5.18
C LEU A 17 -2.29 -7.72 -5.75
N SER A 18 -3.54 -8.20 -5.69
CA SER A 18 -3.90 -9.51 -6.22
C SER A 18 -3.85 -9.55 -7.75
N ASP A 19 -4.16 -8.44 -8.44
CA ASP A 19 -4.15 -8.36 -9.90
C ASP A 19 -2.74 -8.22 -10.46
N ARG A 20 -1.94 -7.29 -9.89
CA ARG A 20 -0.67 -6.86 -10.48
C ARG A 20 0.57 -7.25 -9.69
N PHE A 21 0.43 -7.57 -8.39
CA PHE A 21 1.57 -7.76 -7.48
C PHE A 21 1.52 -9.11 -6.75
N SER A 22 1.46 -10.21 -7.50
CA SER A 22 1.51 -11.59 -6.97
C SER A 22 2.75 -11.89 -6.11
N GLN A 23 3.78 -11.07 -6.20
CA GLN A 23 4.99 -11.12 -5.36
C GLN A 23 4.81 -10.63 -3.91
N VAL A 24 3.73 -9.91 -3.65
CA VAL A 24 3.32 -9.51 -2.30
C VAL A 24 2.57 -10.68 -1.66
N SER A 25 2.98 -11.02 -0.43
CA SER A 25 2.38 -12.08 0.38
C SER A 25 1.20 -11.54 1.18
N LYS A 26 1.39 -10.44 1.92
CA LYS A 26 0.33 -9.83 2.74
C LYS A 26 0.58 -8.34 2.98
N ILE A 27 -0.49 -7.62 3.31
CA ILE A 27 -0.46 -6.27 3.87
C ILE A 27 -0.62 -6.39 5.39
N TYR A 28 0.10 -5.59 6.16
CA TYR A 28 -0.07 -5.48 7.61
C TYR A 28 0.04 -4.02 8.07
N ASP A 29 -0.43 -3.74 9.28
CA ASP A 29 -0.37 -2.40 9.91
C ASP A 29 -0.97 -1.26 9.04
N LEU A 30 -2.06 -1.56 8.31
CA LEU A 30 -2.77 -0.57 7.49
C LEU A 30 -3.40 0.51 8.36
N LYS A 31 -3.00 1.76 8.12
CA LYS A 31 -3.46 2.96 8.82
C LYS A 31 -3.85 4.00 7.78
N ALA A 32 -5.14 4.31 7.74
CA ALA A 32 -5.63 5.46 6.97
C ALA A 32 -6.00 6.58 7.95
N ARG A 33 -5.52 7.80 7.68
CA ARG A 33 -5.85 8.99 8.49
C ARG A 33 -6.14 10.16 7.56
N SER A 34 -7.16 10.94 7.89
CA SER A 34 -7.41 12.22 7.23
C SER A 34 -7.06 13.37 8.17
N LYS A 35 -6.29 14.35 7.68
CA LYS A 35 -6.00 15.59 8.41
C LYS A 35 -6.39 16.78 7.53
N GLY A 36 -7.58 17.33 7.78
CA GLY A 36 -8.17 18.38 6.94
C GLY A 36 -8.46 17.84 5.54
N GLU A 37 -7.91 18.47 4.52
CA GLU A 37 -8.05 18.07 3.11
C GLU A 37 -7.05 16.97 2.68
N ARG A 38 -6.02 16.71 3.48
CA ARG A 38 -5.00 15.71 3.17
C ARG A 38 -5.35 14.36 3.75
N LYS A 39 -5.23 13.33 2.92
CA LYS A 39 -5.35 11.93 3.36
C LYS A 39 -3.95 11.33 3.48
N PHE A 40 -3.78 10.44 4.43
CA PHE A 40 -2.54 9.72 4.71
C PHE A 40 -2.87 8.25 4.76
N LEU A 41 -2.09 7.45 4.06
CA LEU A 41 -2.21 6.00 4.00
C LEU A 41 -0.84 5.40 4.29
N GLU A 42 -0.74 4.66 5.38
CA GLU A 42 0.48 4.02 5.83
C GLU A 42 0.23 2.53 5.97
N PHE A 43 1.09 1.69 5.38
CA PHE A 43 0.97 0.23 5.54
C PHE A 43 2.30 -0.49 5.32
N GLY A 44 2.40 -1.67 5.93
CA GLY A 44 3.47 -2.63 5.68
C GLY A 44 3.10 -3.60 4.58
N LEU A 45 4.07 -3.94 3.73
CA LEU A 45 3.98 -5.00 2.74
C LEU A 45 4.97 -6.09 3.06
N GLU A 46 4.46 -7.31 3.20
CA GLU A 46 5.28 -8.49 3.27
C GLU A 46 5.44 -9.06 1.86
N PHE A 47 6.67 -9.17 1.39
CA PHE A 47 7.00 -9.83 0.14
C PHE A 47 7.19 -11.34 0.35
N LYS A 48 6.94 -12.12 -0.70
CA LYS A 48 7.27 -13.55 -0.70
C LYS A 48 8.79 -13.74 -0.55
N LYS A 49 9.19 -14.82 0.12
CA LYS A 49 10.62 -15.19 0.35
C LYS A 49 11.47 -15.31 -0.91
N ASP A 50 10.82 -15.53 -2.04
CA ASP A 50 11.47 -15.65 -3.35
C ASP A 50 11.94 -14.29 -3.90
N ILE A 51 11.43 -13.18 -3.36
CA ILE A 51 11.72 -11.83 -3.84
C ILE A 51 12.93 -11.26 -3.12
N LEU A 52 13.95 -10.92 -3.90
CA LEU A 52 15.17 -10.28 -3.41
C LEU A 52 14.87 -8.86 -2.89
N PRO A 53 15.49 -8.43 -1.78
CA PRO A 53 15.35 -7.06 -1.27
C PRO A 53 15.72 -5.96 -2.28
N SER A 54 16.57 -6.28 -3.25
CA SER A 54 16.93 -5.37 -4.35
C SER A 54 15.78 -5.06 -5.30
N GLU A 55 14.78 -5.96 -5.40
CA GLU A 55 13.60 -5.75 -6.24
C GLU A 55 12.51 -4.94 -5.52
N TYR A 56 12.54 -4.86 -4.18
CA TYR A 56 11.54 -4.11 -3.40
C TYR A 56 11.36 -2.67 -3.87
N PRO A 57 12.40 -1.83 -4.02
CA PRO A 57 12.20 -0.45 -4.46
C PRO A 57 11.54 -0.35 -5.84
N LYS A 58 11.84 -1.28 -6.75
CA LYS A 58 11.22 -1.30 -8.08
C LYS A 58 9.74 -1.63 -7.99
N ILE A 59 9.38 -2.65 -7.21
CA ILE A 59 7.99 -3.07 -7.03
C ILE A 59 7.18 -2.01 -6.30
N LEU A 60 7.73 -1.45 -5.23
CA LEU A 60 7.14 -0.34 -4.48
C LEU A 60 6.96 0.89 -5.36
N GLY A 61 7.90 1.18 -6.27
CA GLY A 61 7.77 2.27 -7.23
C GLY A 61 6.53 2.12 -8.12
N PHE A 62 6.33 0.94 -8.71
CA PHE A 62 5.13 0.66 -9.51
C PHE A 62 3.85 0.75 -8.68
N LEU A 63 3.84 0.13 -7.50
CA LEU A 63 2.68 0.16 -6.63
C LEU A 63 2.33 1.60 -6.18
N LEU A 64 3.33 2.41 -5.85
CA LEU A 64 3.12 3.81 -5.50
C LEU A 64 2.56 4.61 -6.67
N ASP A 65 2.94 4.30 -7.91
CA ASP A 65 2.39 4.96 -9.09
C ASP A 65 0.91 4.62 -9.28
N ASP A 66 0.55 3.33 -9.28
CA ASP A 66 -0.85 2.87 -9.33
C ASP A 66 -1.68 3.50 -8.20
N LEU A 67 -1.16 3.50 -6.96
CA LEU A 67 -1.89 4.08 -5.83
C LEU A 67 -2.00 5.60 -5.88
N LYS A 68 -1.03 6.31 -6.48
CA LYS A 68 -1.15 7.76 -6.70
C LYS A 68 -2.17 8.08 -7.79
N GLN A 69 -2.34 7.21 -8.79
CA GLN A 69 -3.38 7.35 -9.79
C GLN A 69 -4.77 7.17 -9.19
N GLU A 70 -4.95 6.14 -8.35
CA GLU A 70 -6.22 5.89 -7.64
C GLU A 70 -6.49 6.91 -6.53
N PHE A 71 -5.44 7.39 -5.85
CA PHE A 71 -5.51 8.28 -4.69
C PHE A 71 -4.63 9.54 -4.85
N PRO A 72 -4.98 10.46 -5.77
CA PRO A 72 -4.13 11.60 -6.13
C PRO A 72 -3.89 12.62 -5.01
N TYR A 73 -4.72 12.61 -3.96
CA TYR A 73 -4.65 13.52 -2.81
C TYR A 73 -4.24 12.82 -1.50
N THR A 74 -3.72 11.61 -1.61
CA THR A 74 -3.33 10.79 -0.46
C THR A 74 -1.82 10.66 -0.41
N GLU A 75 -1.21 11.04 0.72
CA GLU A 75 0.18 10.72 1.00
C GLU A 75 0.29 9.25 1.41
N ILE A 76 1.07 8.47 0.64
CA ILE A 76 1.17 7.02 0.81
C ILE A 76 2.58 6.67 1.29
N ILE A 77 2.65 5.95 2.40
CA ILE A 77 3.89 5.44 3.00
C ILE A 77 3.81 3.92 3.04
N ILE A 78 4.79 3.25 2.43
CA ILE A 78 4.83 1.80 2.33
C ILE A 78 6.12 1.27 2.97
N TYR A 79 5.98 0.37 3.92
CA TYR A 79 7.12 -0.30 4.57
C TYR A 79 7.30 -1.71 4.00
N PRO A 80 8.35 -1.97 3.20
CA PRO A 80 8.65 -3.34 2.78
C PRO A 80 9.18 -4.16 3.97
N ASN A 81 8.75 -5.41 4.06
CA ASN A 81 9.28 -6.40 5.00
C ASN A 81 9.40 -7.76 4.33
N GLN A 82 10.35 -8.56 4.83
CA GLN A 82 10.52 -9.95 4.42
C GLN A 82 9.76 -10.86 5.40
N GLY A 83 8.86 -11.68 4.89
CA GLY A 83 8.18 -12.75 5.65
C GLY A 83 8.96 -14.06 5.65
#